data_AF-A0A3D0HKQ6-F1
#
_entry.id   AF-A0A3D0HKQ6-F1
#
_cell.length_a   1.000
_cell.length_b   1.000
_cell.length_c   1.000
_cell.angle_alpha   90.00
_cell.angle_beta   90.00
_cell.angle_gamma   90.00
#
_symmetry.space_group_name_H-M   'P 1'
#
loop_
_entity.id
_entity.type
_entity.pdbx_description
1 polymer ?
#
loop_
_entity_poly.entity_id
_entity_poly.type
_entity_poly.pdbx_seq_one_letter_code
_entity_poly.pdbx_strand_id
1 'polypeptide(L)'
;MIISTNELQNYVGRVTMVDGSFDPLHDGHIAYFSEAKKLGNPVLCNIASDEWTKSKHTVLLGAPQRAVVIDAIKFVDFVHISAGSTA
;
A
#
# COMPACT_ATOMS: atom_id res chain seq x y z
N MET A 1 -10.38 0.74 1.75
CA MET A 1 -10.59 1.92 2.61
C MET A 1 -9.25 2.55 2.97
N ILE A 2 -9.06 3.86 2.73
CA ILE A 2 -7.86 4.58 3.20
C ILE A 2 -8.00 4.89 4.69
N ILE A 3 -7.04 4.42 5.49
CA ILE A 3 -7.02 4.57 6.96
C ILE A 3 -5.85 5.44 7.41
N SER A 4 -6.03 6.10 8.55
CA SER A 4 -5.00 6.92 9.19
C SER A 4 -4.00 6.08 9.98
N THR A 5 -2.81 6.64 10.25
CA THR A 5 -1.78 6.01 11.09
C THR A 5 -2.31 5.64 12.48
N ASN A 6 -3.18 6.49 13.04
CA ASN A 6 -3.84 6.27 14.33
C ASN A 6 -4.90 5.17 14.31
N GLU A 7 -5.15 4.52 13.18
CA GLU A 7 -6.06 3.37 13.10
C GLU A 7 -5.30 2.04 12.99
N LEU A 8 -3.99 2.08 12.71
CA LEU A 8 -3.17 0.88 12.47
C LEU A 8 -3.17 -0.10 13.65
N GLN A 9 -3.24 0.40 14.89
CA GLN A 9 -3.28 -0.45 16.08
C GLN A 9 -4.48 -1.40 16.09
N ASN A 10 -5.58 -1.06 15.41
CA ASN A 10 -6.78 -1.89 15.35
C ASN A 10 -6.59 -3.14 14.48
N TYR A 11 -5.53 -3.17 13.67
CA TYR A 11 -5.26 -4.19 12.64
C TYR A 11 -4.06 -5.09 12.95
N VAL A 12 -3.31 -4.83 14.04
CA VAL A 12 -2.14 -5.62 14.44
C VAL A 12 -2.51 -7.10 14.62
N GLY A 13 -1.82 -7.98 13.89
CA GLY A 13 -2.06 -9.43 13.91
C GLY A 13 -3.36 -9.87 13.21
N ARG A 14 -4.06 -8.96 12.52
CA ARG A 14 -5.37 -9.22 11.89
C ARG A 14 -5.38 -9.01 10.38
N VAL A 15 -4.25 -8.61 9.80
CA VAL A 15 -4.12 -8.29 8.37
C VAL A 15 -2.88 -8.94 7.77
N THR A 16 -2.95 -9.22 6.47
CA THR A 16 -1.77 -9.43 5.64
C THR A 16 -1.29 -8.07 5.16
N MET A 17 -0.05 -7.71 5.49
CA MET A 17 0.52 -6.43 5.07
C MET A 17 1.35 -6.59 3.80
N VAL A 18 1.14 -5.68 2.86
CA VAL A 18 2.00 -5.46 1.69
C VAL A 18 2.52 -4.02 1.73
N ASP A 19 3.69 -3.78 1.16
CA ASP A 19 4.36 -2.47 1.19
C ASP A 19 5.01 -2.17 -0.16
N GLY A 20 4.96 -0.91 -0.58
CA GLY A 20 5.67 -0.47 -1.79
C GLY A 20 5.30 0.93 -2.27
N SER A 21 6.06 1.44 -3.25
CA SER A 21 5.67 2.68 -3.95
C SER A 21 4.51 2.44 -4.91
N PHE A 22 4.50 1.31 -5.62
CA PHE A 22 3.54 0.98 -6.68
C PHE A 22 3.47 2.04 -7.80
N ASP A 23 4.61 2.65 -8.10
CA ASP A 23 4.74 3.76 -9.05
C ASP A 23 5.83 3.44 -10.10
N PRO A 24 5.49 3.26 -11.39
CA PRO A 24 4.14 3.14 -11.93
C PRO A 24 3.48 1.81 -11.56
N LEU A 25 2.15 1.79 -11.51
CA LEU A 25 1.39 0.56 -11.34
C LEU A 25 1.47 -0.30 -12.60
N HIS A 26 1.66 -1.61 -12.44
CA HIS A 26 1.58 -2.59 -13.52
C HIS A 26 0.99 -3.92 -12.99
N ASP A 27 0.80 -4.89 -13.88
CA ASP A 27 0.17 -6.19 -13.63
C ASP A 27 0.86 -7.03 -12.54
N GLY A 28 2.18 -6.94 -12.41
CA GLY A 28 2.95 -7.58 -11.34
C GLY A 28 2.49 -7.17 -9.93
N HIS A 29 2.11 -5.91 -9.73
CA HIS A 29 1.54 -5.45 -8.45
C HIS A 29 0.15 -6.07 -8.21
N ILE A 30 -0.65 -6.24 -9.26
CA ILE A 30 -1.96 -6.91 -9.18
C ILE A 30 -1.79 -8.37 -8.76
N ALA A 31 -0.82 -9.07 -9.35
CA ALA A 31 -0.47 -10.43 -8.96
C ALA A 31 -0.01 -10.48 -7.49
N TYR A 32 0.84 -9.55 -7.07
CA TYR A 32 1.31 -9.45 -5.69
C TYR A 32 0.15 -9.28 -4.69
N PHE A 33 -0.78 -8.34 -4.93
CA PHE A 33 -1.96 -8.17 -4.07
C PHE A 33 -2.88 -9.40 -4.08
N SER A 34 -3.04 -10.04 -5.25
CA SER A 34 -3.82 -11.26 -5.37
C SER A 34 -3.24 -12.41 -4.57
N GLU A 35 -1.91 -12.58 -4.54
CA GLU A 35 -1.26 -13.61 -3.72
C GLU A 35 -1.39 -13.28 -2.22
N ALA A 36 -1.23 -12.01 -1.84
CA ALA A 36 -1.43 -11.57 -0.46
C ALA A 36 -2.85 -11.91 0.06
N LYS A 37 -3.87 -11.73 -0.78
CA LYS A 37 -5.26 -12.06 -0.45
C LYS A 37 -5.48 -13.55 -0.16
N LYS A 38 -4.69 -14.45 -0.78
CA LYS A 38 -4.79 -15.90 -0.55
C LYS A 38 -4.33 -16.34 0.84
N LEU A 39 -3.62 -15.48 1.58
CA LEU A 39 -3.20 -15.77 2.96
C LEU A 39 -4.36 -15.74 3.98
N GLY A 40 -5.57 -15.39 3.55
CA GLY A 40 -6.81 -15.56 4.34
C GLY A 40 -7.17 -14.39 5.25
N ASN A 41 -6.26 -13.43 5.47
CA ASN A 41 -6.54 -12.18 6.18
C ASN A 41 -6.86 -11.04 5.20
N PRO A 42 -7.59 -9.98 5.65
CA PRO A 42 -7.69 -8.74 4.90
C PRO A 42 -6.32 -8.16 4.54
N VAL A 43 -6.18 -7.59 3.35
CA VAL A 43 -4.94 -7.02 2.84
C VAL A 43 -4.89 -5.54 3.19
N LEU A 44 -3.86 -5.16 3.94
CA LEU A 44 -3.50 -3.77 4.19
C LEU A 44 -2.28 -3.41 3.34
N CYS A 45 -2.45 -2.44 2.45
CA CYS A 45 -1.37 -1.90 1.63
C CYS A 45 -0.79 -0.64 2.28
N ASN A 46 0.47 -0.72 2.70
CA ASN A 46 1.25 0.44 3.12
C ASN A 46 1.92 1.09 1.91
N ILE A 47 1.58 2.36 1.66
CA ILE A 47 2.12 3.15 0.56
C ILE A 47 3.39 3.85 1.03
N ALA A 48 4.52 3.55 0.39
CA ALA A 48 5.79 4.20 0.67
C ALA A 48 5.72 5.72 0.39
N SER A 49 6.49 6.52 1.15
CA SER A 49 6.49 7.98 0.98
C SER A 49 7.06 8.42 -0.38
N ASP A 50 6.78 9.67 -0.75
CA ASP A 50 7.33 10.24 -1.99
C ASP A 50 8.86 10.41 -1.88
N GLU A 51 9.39 10.69 -0.70
CA GLU A 51 10.83 10.77 -0.44
C GLU A 51 11.53 9.44 -0.70
N TRP A 52 10.97 8.33 -0.22
CA TRP A 52 11.51 7.00 -0.48
C TRP A 52 11.45 6.66 -1.97
N THR A 53 10.33 6.98 -2.62
CA THR A 53 10.13 6.73 -4.06
C THR A 53 11.13 7.53 -4.90
N LYS A 54 11.35 8.82 -4.58
CA LYS A 54 12.36 9.69 -5.22
C LYS A 54 13.77 9.14 -5.15
N SER A 55 14.10 8.35 -4.12
CA SER A 55 15.42 7.70 -4.01
C SER A 55 15.64 6.57 -5.03
N LYS A 56 14.55 6.06 -5.63
CA LYS A 56 14.58 4.96 -6.61
C LYS A 56 14.35 5.45 -8.03
N HIS A 57 13.42 6.37 -8.24
CA HIS A 57 13.09 6.96 -9.54
C HIS A 57 12.24 8.24 -9.39
N THR A 58 11.97 8.94 -10.49
CA THR A 58 11.04 10.07 -10.50
C THR A 58 9.64 9.64 -10.11
N VAL A 59 9.01 10.38 -9.19
CA VAL A 59 7.61 10.16 -8.78
C VAL A 59 6.67 10.58 -9.91
N LEU A 60 5.90 9.61 -10.41
CA LEU A 60 4.85 9.85 -11.40
C LEU A 60 3.53 10.24 -10.71
N LEU A 61 3.18 9.54 -9.62
CA LEU A 61 2.02 9.86 -8.78
C LEU A 61 2.44 10.05 -7.32
N GLY A 62 2.00 11.15 -6.69
CA GLY A 62 2.25 11.38 -5.27
C GLY A 62 1.53 10.37 -4.37
N ALA A 63 2.01 10.18 -3.14
CA ALA A 63 1.48 9.16 -2.21
C ALA A 63 -0.05 9.19 -2.03
N PRO A 64 -0.71 10.37 -1.91
CA PRO A 64 -2.17 10.43 -1.85
C PRO A 64 -2.86 9.94 -3.13
N GLN A 65 -2.29 10.23 -4.30
CA GLN A 65 -2.83 9.77 -5.59
C GLN A 65 -2.67 8.26 -5.74
N ARG A 66 -1.49 7.74 -5.36
CA ARG A 66 -1.23 6.29 -5.32
C ARG A 66 -2.20 5.59 -4.39
N ALA A 67 -2.46 6.14 -3.21
CA ALA A 67 -3.42 5.57 -2.27
C ALA A 67 -4.83 5.42 -2.87
N VAL A 68 -5.34 6.44 -3.57
CA VAL A 68 -6.65 6.37 -4.25
C VAL A 68 -6.69 5.28 -5.32
N VAL A 69 -5.62 5.15 -6.12
CA VAL A 69 -5.54 4.11 -7.16
C VAL A 69 -5.51 2.71 -6.53
N ILE A 70 -4.68 2.51 -5.52
CA ILE A 70 -4.54 1.22 -4.84
C ILE A 70 -5.80 0.85 -4.07
N ASP A 71 -6.50 1.82 -3.47
CA ASP A 71 -7.76 1.60 -2.74
C ASP A 71 -8.88 1.04 -3.64
N ALA A 72 -8.84 1.36 -4.93
CA ALA A 72 -9.79 0.83 -5.91
C ALA A 72 -9.48 -0.60 -6.37
N ILE A 73 -8.32 -1.17 -6.00
CA ILE A 73 -7.93 -2.52 -6.42
C ILE A 73 -8.67 -3.55 -5.57
N LYS A 74 -9.45 -4.41 -6.21
CA LYS A 74 -10.32 -5.43 -5.59
C LYS A 74 -9.67 -6.36 -4.55
N PHE A 75 -8.34 -6.48 -4.57
CA PHE A 75 -7.59 -7.36 -3.67
C PHE A 75 -7.12 -6.65 -2.40
N VAL A 76 -7.24 -5.33 -2.33
CA VAL A 76 -6.78 -4.51 -1.22
C VAL A 76 -8.00 -4.09 -0.40
N ASP A 77 -7.98 -4.36 0.90
CA ASP A 77 -9.08 -4.02 1.81
C ASP A 77 -8.82 -2.66 2.50
N PHE A 78 -7.56 -2.39 2.87
CA PHE A 78 -7.14 -1.16 3.53
C PHE A 78 -5.90 -0.56 2.86
N VAL A 79 -5.82 0.76 2.83
CA VAL A 79 -4.64 1.49 2.35
C VAL A 79 -4.19 2.46 3.43
N HIS A 80 -2.90 2.53 3.67
CA HIS A 80 -2.29 3.49 4.60
C HIS A 80 -1.15 4.22 3.87
N ILE A 81 -1.04 5.53 4.08
CA ILE A 81 0.07 6.33 3.56
C ILE A 81 1.13 6.45 4.66
N SER A 82 2.32 5.92 4.41
CA SER A 82 3.42 6.04 5.37
C SER A 82 3.95 7.48 5.42
N ALA A 83 4.02 8.02 6.63
CA ALA A 83 4.65 9.32 6.90
C ALA A 83 6.19 9.23 6.98
N GLY A 84 6.78 8.04 6.97
CA GLY A 84 8.22 7.84 7.11
C GLY A 84 8.76 6.59 6.39
N SER A 85 10.09 6.45 6.39
CA SER A 85 10.76 5.22 5.94
C SER A 85 10.50 4.10 6.93
N THR A 86 10.16 2.91 6.42
CA THR A 86 10.12 1.64 7.17
C THR A 86 11.45 0.90 7.12
N ALA A 87 12.42 1.40 6.34
CA ALA A 87 13.82 0.97 6.31
C ALA A 87 14.68 1.78 7.27
#